data_AF-A0A2D8Q7U9-F1
#
_entry.id   AF-A0A2D8Q7U9-F1
#
_cell.length_a   1.000
_cell.length_b   1.000
_cell.length_c   1.000
_cell.angle_alpha   90.00
_cell.angle_beta   90.00
_cell.angle_gamma   90.00
#
_symmetry.space_group_name_H-M   'P 1'
#
loop_
_entity.id
_entity.type
_entity.pdbx_description
1 polymer ?
#
loop_
_entity_poly.entity_id
_entity_poly.type
_entity_poly.pdbx_seq_one_letter_code
_entity_poly.pdbx_strand_id
1 'polypeptide(L)'
;MNDCCTSSASRDKATVSTSATVPSLAVRPGVTFPDWSVVSSPVVKEALLAMVGSDHVLNRWSGYEAATDRVRVALLQLYAEHGRAPTPSALAKRAGLSEEAVRALLEELRRRDLVVL
;
A
#
# COMPACT_ATOMS: atom_id res chain seq x y z
N MET A 1 -7.81 61.90 -26.80
CA MET A 1 -9.19 62.07 -26.32
C MET A 1 -9.79 60.69 -26.12
N ASN A 2 -10.04 60.31 -24.86
CA ASN A 2 -11.16 59.53 -24.30
C ASN A 2 -12.12 58.82 -25.30
N ASP A 3 -12.57 57.58 -25.13
CA ASP A 3 -13.15 56.91 -23.95
C ASP A 3 -13.06 55.36 -24.10
N CYS A 4 -12.65 54.61 -23.06
CA CYS A 4 -13.45 53.92 -22.01
C CYS A 4 -14.02 52.53 -22.38
N CYS A 5 -13.40 51.52 -21.77
CA CYS A 5 -14.00 50.38 -21.04
C CYS A 5 -15.28 49.69 -21.58
N THR A 6 -15.12 48.42 -21.96
CA THR A 6 -16.11 47.37 -21.64
C THR A 6 -15.41 46.14 -21.06
N SER A 7 -15.89 45.73 -19.89
CA SER A 7 -15.42 44.63 -19.06
C SER A 7 -15.82 43.24 -19.56
N SER A 8 -15.16 42.24 -18.94
CA SER A 8 -15.59 40.83 -18.79
C SER A 8 -15.22 39.90 -19.96
N ALA A 9 -14.68 38.70 -19.76
CA ALA A 9 -14.89 37.78 -18.66
C ALA A 9 -13.57 37.23 -18.09
N SER A 10 -13.55 37.17 -16.76
CA SER A 10 -12.68 36.35 -15.95
C SER A 10 -12.45 35.00 -16.62
N ARG A 11 -11.19 34.68 -16.93
CA ARG A 11 -10.79 33.29 -17.14
C ARG A 11 -11.03 32.59 -15.81
N ASP A 12 -12.21 32.02 -15.64
CA ASP A 12 -12.46 30.98 -14.67
C ASP A 12 -11.51 29.84 -15.02
N LYS A 13 -10.32 29.93 -14.43
CA LYS A 13 -9.43 28.80 -14.26
C LYS A 13 -10.27 27.82 -13.46
N ALA A 14 -10.86 26.86 -14.16
CA ALA A 14 -11.43 25.68 -13.56
C ALA A 14 -10.34 25.07 -12.68
N THR A 15 -10.31 25.46 -11.41
CA THR A 15 -9.86 24.59 -10.34
C THR A 15 -10.84 23.43 -10.39
N VAL A 16 -10.50 22.46 -11.23
CA VAL A 16 -10.87 21.08 -11.01
C VAL A 16 -10.31 20.79 -9.62
N SER A 17 -11.14 21.01 -8.60
CA SER A 17 -11.01 20.33 -7.34
C SER A 17 -11.22 18.87 -7.68
N THR A 18 -10.15 18.23 -8.15
CA THR A 18 -10.01 16.80 -8.10
C THR A 18 -10.07 16.52 -6.61
N SER A 19 -11.26 16.23 -6.10
CA SER A 19 -11.37 15.45 -4.88
C SER A 19 -10.54 14.22 -5.16
N ALA A 20 -9.28 14.26 -4.70
CA ALA A 20 -8.38 13.12 -4.71
C ALA A 20 -9.01 12.15 -3.71
N THR A 21 -10.02 11.42 -4.17
CA THR A 21 -10.58 10.28 -3.46
C THR A 21 -9.40 9.36 -3.25
N VAL A 22 -8.96 9.27 -2.00
CA VAL A 22 -7.86 8.37 -1.64
C VAL A 22 -8.33 6.97 -2.07
N PRO A 23 -7.61 6.27 -2.96
CA PRO A 23 -8.10 5.01 -3.49
C PRO A 23 -8.24 3.99 -2.37
N SER A 24 -9.45 3.47 -2.13
CA SER A 24 -9.60 2.26 -1.31
C SER A 24 -9.24 1.05 -2.18
N LEU A 25 -7.95 0.73 -2.26
CA LEU A 25 -7.48 -0.43 -3.01
C LEU A 25 -7.50 -1.69 -2.14
N ALA A 26 -7.86 -2.84 -2.69
CA ALA A 26 -7.61 -4.11 -2.03
C ALA A 26 -6.09 -4.36 -2.00
N VAL A 27 -5.49 -4.36 -0.82
CA VAL A 27 -4.05 -4.62 -0.65
C VAL A 27 -3.79 -6.13 -0.74
N ARG A 28 -4.70 -6.93 -0.18
CA ARG A 28 -4.67 -8.40 -0.21
C ARG A 28 -6.09 -8.95 -0.03
N PRO A 29 -6.33 -10.27 -0.19
CA PRO A 29 -7.64 -10.86 0.05
C PRO A 29 -8.20 -10.47 1.42
N GLY A 30 -9.35 -9.80 1.44
CA GLY A 30 -10.05 -9.38 2.65
C GLY A 30 -9.43 -8.20 3.41
N VAL A 31 -8.36 -7.56 2.90
CA VAL A 31 -7.80 -6.34 3.53
C VAL A 31 -7.71 -5.21 2.52
N THR A 32 -8.46 -4.16 2.81
CA THR A 32 -8.45 -2.90 2.07
C THR A 32 -7.40 -1.96 2.63
N PHE A 33 -6.89 -1.10 1.76
CA PHE A 33 -6.04 0.01 2.16
C PHE A 33 -6.84 0.92 3.12
N PRO A 34 -6.22 1.47 4.18
CA PRO A 34 -6.93 2.27 5.16
C PRO A 34 -7.65 3.47 4.53
N ASP A 35 -8.79 3.86 5.12
CA ASP A 35 -9.40 5.16 4.80
C ASP A 35 -8.57 6.28 5.44
N TRP A 36 -7.93 7.08 4.59
CA TRP A 36 -7.13 8.22 5.02
C TRP A 36 -7.90 9.55 4.94
N SER A 37 -9.22 9.52 4.77
CA SER A 37 -10.07 10.72 4.83
C SER A 37 -9.91 11.50 6.15
N VAL A 38 -9.50 10.81 7.22
CA VAL A 38 -9.21 11.37 8.55
C VAL A 38 -7.91 12.21 8.61
N VAL A 39 -7.05 12.15 7.59
CA VAL A 39 -5.81 12.93 7.54
C VAL A 39 -6.14 14.37 7.14
N SER A 40 -6.09 15.27 8.12
CA SER A 40 -6.41 16.69 7.95
C SER A 40 -5.20 17.57 7.62
N SER A 41 -3.98 17.14 7.96
CA SER A 41 -2.76 17.91 7.70
C SER A 41 -2.44 17.94 6.20
N PRO A 42 -2.33 19.12 5.57
CA PRO A 42 -2.03 19.24 4.15
C PRO A 42 -0.71 18.57 3.76
N VAL A 43 0.34 18.78 4.57
CA VAL A 43 1.68 18.20 4.32
C VAL A 43 1.64 16.67 4.37
N VAL A 44 0.87 16.10 5.31
CA VAL A 44 0.72 14.64 5.42
C VAL A 44 -0.08 14.09 4.25
N LYS A 45 -1.13 14.80 3.80
CA LYS A 45 -1.93 14.40 2.65
C LYS A 45 -1.10 14.37 1.36
N GLU A 46 -0.29 15.39 1.11
CA GLU A 46 0.61 15.43 -0.05
C GLU A 46 1.65 14.30 0.00
N ALA A 47 2.25 14.04 1.15
CA ALA A 47 3.20 12.94 1.32
C ALA A 47 2.54 11.56 1.08
N LEU A 48 1.33 11.35 1.60
CA LEU A 48 0.55 10.13 1.39
C LEU A 48 0.22 9.94 -0.10
N LEU A 49 -0.24 10.99 -0.77
CA LEU A 49 -0.55 10.94 -2.21
C LEU A 49 0.70 10.67 -3.04
N ALA A 50 1.85 11.26 -2.70
CA ALA A 50 3.11 10.97 -3.36
C ALA A 50 3.56 9.51 -3.15
N MET A 51 3.37 8.97 -1.94
CA MET A 51 3.68 7.58 -1.62
C MET A 51 2.77 6.60 -2.36
N VAL A 52 1.45 6.83 -2.35
CA VAL A 52 0.46 5.97 -3.03
C VAL A 52 0.55 6.10 -4.56
N GLY A 53 0.82 7.31 -5.05
CA GLY A 53 1.07 7.58 -6.47
C GLY A 53 2.41 7.03 -6.96
N SER A 54 3.29 6.59 -6.06
CA SER A 54 4.42 5.74 -6.44
C SER A 54 3.90 4.31 -6.63
N ASP A 55 4.06 3.76 -7.83
CA ASP A 55 3.77 2.34 -8.09
C ASP A 55 4.55 1.42 -7.14
N HIS A 56 5.64 1.93 -6.55
CA HIS A 56 6.51 1.20 -5.65
C HIS A 56 5.80 0.64 -4.41
N VAL A 57 4.91 1.42 -3.77
CA VAL A 57 4.19 0.94 -2.58
C VAL A 57 3.17 -0.12 -2.96
N LEU A 58 2.38 0.12 -4.00
CA LEU A 58 1.35 -0.85 -4.41
C LEU A 58 1.98 -2.17 -4.92
N ASN A 59 3.03 -2.10 -5.73
CA ASN A 59 3.72 -3.30 -6.25
C ASN A 59 4.35 -4.16 -5.13
N ARG A 60 4.78 -3.52 -4.05
CA ARG A 60 5.31 -4.22 -2.87
C ARG A 60 4.21 -4.96 -2.11
N TRP A 61 3.13 -4.28 -1.78
CA TRP A 61 2.14 -4.78 -0.81
C TRP A 61 0.92 -5.47 -1.43
N SER A 62 0.75 -5.42 -2.76
CA SER A 62 -0.39 -5.99 -3.46
C SER A 62 -0.02 -6.93 -4.60
N GLY A 63 -0.99 -7.71 -5.09
CA GLY A 63 -0.80 -8.57 -6.27
C GLY A 63 0.13 -9.77 -6.07
N TYR A 64 0.26 -10.30 -4.86
CA TYR A 64 0.85 -11.61 -4.62
C TYR A 64 -0.21 -12.67 -4.32
N GLU A 65 0.13 -13.90 -4.64
CA GLU A 65 -0.72 -15.08 -4.45
C GLU A 65 -1.15 -15.28 -3.00
N ALA A 66 -2.32 -15.89 -2.81
CA ALA A 66 -2.87 -16.16 -1.48
C ALA A 66 -1.94 -17.01 -0.60
N ALA A 67 -1.15 -17.90 -1.21
CA ALA A 67 -0.14 -18.68 -0.50
C ALA A 67 0.99 -17.79 0.07
N THR A 68 1.44 -16.80 -0.71
CA THR A 68 2.44 -15.81 -0.29
C THR A 68 1.92 -14.97 0.88
N ASP A 69 0.65 -14.51 0.82
CA ASP A 69 0.06 -13.78 1.96
C ASP A 69 -0.02 -14.65 3.21
N ARG A 70 -0.38 -15.93 3.06
CA ARG A 70 -0.48 -16.85 4.19
C ARG A 70 0.87 -17.02 4.90
N VAL A 71 1.97 -17.15 4.16
CA VAL A 71 3.33 -17.20 4.73
C VAL A 71 3.67 -15.89 5.44
N ARG A 72 3.35 -14.74 4.84
CA ARG A 72 3.59 -13.42 5.45
C ARG A 72 2.81 -13.24 6.76
N VAL A 73 1.52 -13.59 6.76
CA VAL A 73 0.67 -13.54 7.97
C VAL A 73 1.21 -14.47 9.05
N ALA A 74 1.55 -15.71 8.69
CA ALA A 74 2.14 -16.67 9.62
C ALA A 74 3.45 -16.14 10.24
N LEU A 75 4.29 -15.49 9.44
CA LEU A 75 5.53 -14.87 9.90
C LEU A 75 5.28 -13.77 10.92
N LEU A 76 4.40 -12.81 10.60
CA LEU A 76 4.09 -11.69 11.49
C LEU A 76 3.45 -12.16 12.80
N GLN A 77 2.56 -13.16 12.74
CA GLN A 77 1.96 -13.76 13.93
C GLN A 77 3.01 -14.44 14.81
N LEU A 78 3.87 -15.29 14.21
CA LEU A 78 4.94 -15.97 14.95
C LEU A 78 5.90 -14.97 15.58
N TYR A 79 6.25 -13.90 14.87
CA TYR A 79 7.15 -12.85 15.37
C TYR A 79 6.50 -12.09 16.54
N ALA A 80 5.21 -11.73 16.41
CA ALA A 80 4.47 -11.07 17.48
C ALA A 80 4.35 -11.95 18.73
N GLU A 81 4.17 -13.27 18.56
CA GLU A 81 4.06 -14.24 19.65
C GLU A 81 5.39 -14.52 20.35
N HIS A 82 6.50 -14.62 19.60
CA HIS A 82 7.78 -15.13 20.13
C HIS A 82 8.87 -14.06 20.24
N GLY A 83 8.64 -12.86 19.72
CA GLY A 83 9.60 -11.75 19.71
C GLY A 83 10.86 -12.01 18.87
N ARG A 84 10.84 -13.00 17.97
CA ARG A 84 11.99 -13.38 17.14
C ARG A 84 11.57 -13.98 15.81
N ALA A 85 12.53 -14.04 14.88
CA ALA A 85 12.33 -14.67 13.57
C ALA A 85 11.93 -16.16 13.72
N PRO A 86 10.87 -16.62 13.05
CA PRO A 86 10.47 -18.02 13.06
C PRO A 86 11.39 -18.90 12.22
N THR A 87 11.44 -20.19 12.54
CA THR A 87 12.09 -21.19 11.68
C THR A 87 11.23 -21.48 10.44
N PRO A 88 11.83 -21.92 9.32
CA PRO A 88 11.08 -22.37 8.14
C PRO A 88 10.05 -23.47 8.47
N SER A 89 10.39 -24.39 9.36
CA SER A 89 9.51 -25.46 9.83
C SER A 89 8.29 -24.94 10.61
N ALA A 90 8.47 -23.93 11.47
CA ALA A 90 7.37 -23.29 12.19
C ALA A 90 6.44 -22.54 11.24
N LEU A 91 7.00 -21.86 10.24
CA LEU A 91 6.24 -21.21 9.18
C LEU A 91 5.43 -22.21 8.35
N ALA A 92 6.05 -23.30 7.92
CA ALA A 92 5.40 -24.36 7.14
C ALA A 92 4.22 -24.96 7.91
N LYS A 93 4.43 -25.29 9.19
CA LYS A 93 3.37 -25.79 10.08
C LYS A 93 2.22 -24.79 10.22
N ARG A 94 2.52 -23.50 10.44
CA ARG A 94 1.50 -22.45 10.62
C ARG A 94 0.73 -22.17 9.33
N ALA A 95 1.42 -22.14 8.20
CA ALA A 95 0.83 -21.84 6.89
C ALA A 95 0.13 -23.06 6.26
N GLY A 96 0.30 -24.27 6.80
CA GLY A 96 -0.22 -25.50 6.21
C GLY A 96 0.42 -25.79 4.85
N LEU A 97 1.72 -25.55 4.74
CA LEU A 97 2.52 -25.72 3.51
C LEU A 97 3.74 -26.61 3.80
N SER A 98 4.41 -27.09 2.75
CA SER A 98 5.71 -27.76 2.91
C SER A 98 6.82 -26.73 3.15
N GLU A 99 7.94 -27.15 3.73
CA GLU A 99 9.09 -26.26 3.95
C GLU A 99 9.72 -25.78 2.65
N GLU A 100 9.71 -26.61 1.60
CA GLU A 100 10.19 -26.27 0.27
C GLU A 100 9.34 -25.16 -0.35
N ALA A 101 8.01 -25.28 -0.23
CA ALA A 101 7.07 -24.26 -0.69
C ALA A 101 7.28 -22.95 0.08
N VAL A 102 7.44 -23.02 1.42
CA VAL A 102 7.73 -21.83 2.23
C VAL A 102 9.02 -21.14 1.79
N ARG A 103 10.08 -21.89 1.49
CA ARG A 103 11.35 -21.31 1.03
C ARG A 103 11.19 -20.54 -0.27
N ALA A 104 10.47 -21.09 -1.25
CA ALA A 104 10.19 -20.41 -2.51
C ALA A 104 9.35 -19.13 -2.31
N LEU A 105 8.36 -19.17 -1.41
CA LEU A 105 7.50 -18.03 -1.10
C LEU A 105 8.24 -16.94 -0.30
N LEU A 106 9.19 -17.31 0.56
CA LEU A 106 10.06 -16.36 1.26
C LEU A 106 10.97 -15.60 0.28
N GLU A 107 11.46 -16.25 -0.78
CA GLU A 107 12.21 -15.56 -1.83
C GLU A 107 11.35 -14.56 -2.62
N GLU A 108 10.08 -14.88 -2.87
CA GLU A 108 9.13 -13.94 -3.46
C GLU A 108 8.88 -12.73 -2.55
N LEU A 109 8.69 -12.96 -1.26
CA LEU A 109 8.57 -11.88 -0.27
C LEU A 109 9.83 -11.02 -0.20
N ARG A 110 11.03 -11.64 -0.32
CA ARG A 110 12.31 -10.92 -0.36
C ARG A 110 12.45 -10.05 -1.60
N ARG A 111 12.07 -10.56 -2.79
CA ARG A 111 12.07 -9.78 -4.04
C ARG A 111 11.18 -8.53 -3.95
N ARG A 112 10.13 -8.60 -3.15
CA ARG A 112 9.22 -7.48 -2.88
C ARG A 112 9.68 -6.58 -1.75
N ASP A 113 10.81 -6.87 -1.11
CA ASP A 113 11.33 -6.13 0.06
C ASP A 113 10.30 -6.09 1.21
N LEU A 114 9.68 -7.25 1.46
CA LEU A 114 8.75 -7.51 2.58
C LEU A 114 9.38 -8.34 3.71
N VAL A 115 10.47 -9.05 3.42
CA VAL A 115 11.25 -9.82 4.39
C VAL A 115 12.74 -9.69 4.08
N VAL A 116 13.57 -9.86 5.11
CA VAL A 116 15.01 -10.06 4.99
C VAL A 116 15.30 -11.50 5.39
N LEU A 117 16.11 -12.20 4.59
CA LEU A 117 16.47 -13.61 4.81
C LEU A 117 17.91 -13.73 5.32
#